data_AF-A0A1W2H657-F1
#
_entry.id   AF-A0A1W2H657-F1
#
_cell.length_a   1.000
_cell.length_b   1.000
_cell.length_c   1.000
_cell.angle_alpha   90.00
_cell.angle_beta   90.00
_cell.angle_gamma   90.00
#
_symmetry.space_group_name_H-M   'P 1'
#
loop_
_entity.id
_entity.type
_entity.pdbx_description
1 polymer ?
#
loop_
_entity_poly.entity_id
_entity_poly.type
_entity_poly.pdbx_seq_one_letter_code
_entity_poly.pdbx_strand_id
1 'polypeptide(L)'
;MKALVPLFFCVILFLPKSYGQTFNPDNSINSVVQVWVTDVNRTRERKVLTGFVWKSPNQIITAMHGMQAGWKIEVKYANQAVIREARIKKVLPKADLVLLELTNNESNLPANISPIQSAFLGKIQFGEPLYCLGLTQGSLGIPSRTLSKGFLQPKETLEYLVPDNVKRELRTTSLGLDLDIIYFDNGNLLPSNSGAPIFDKQGRLVGVGNGGLEKGTVNISWAIPAKYISELENSAITQLPSAVATNKTFFSSSVILEGDGNNMERAFNQSNQFRPVKTREFEFYKTKNRSIVELTETAENPLNILQLNNEITKQFNVKLDLDNIRLDIYEDVQNGVVVVVPEGLELTVMYPRTEEEVLQVGFRNNENTKLVFGVIKDKDFELTELSMNEIISFLDEEFFYMLAQAYGISGFMIAEEYTFLDEDYERGRKTVNISAVGAEMVYNPADGRQYGISTYVTLLVNKDKVIFTAAISALSSDLLLNVTMYGMNCLGINKNSVDCKNFMDFYNAFTAAHLTTFAY
;
A
#
# COMPACT_ATOMS: atom_id res chain seq x y z
N MET A 1 -29.36 0.37 -74.53
CA MET A 1 -28.24 1.10 -73.90
C MET A 1 -28.61 1.29 -72.43
N LYS A 2 -27.85 0.68 -71.50
CA LYS A 2 -27.93 0.81 -70.01
C LYS A 2 -29.22 0.28 -69.36
N ALA A 3 -29.24 -0.42 -68.23
CA ALA A 3 -28.21 -1.05 -67.40
C ALA A 3 -28.91 -2.10 -66.51
N LEU A 4 -28.29 -3.27 -66.35
CA LEU A 4 -28.64 -4.28 -65.35
C LEU A 4 -28.03 -3.86 -64.01
N VAL A 5 -28.82 -3.82 -62.94
CA VAL A 5 -28.33 -3.72 -61.55
C VAL A 5 -28.71 -5.02 -60.85
N PRO A 6 -27.76 -5.79 -60.28
CA PRO A 6 -28.08 -6.98 -59.51
C PRO A 6 -28.38 -6.60 -58.05
N LEU A 7 -29.45 -7.19 -57.54
CA LEU A 7 -29.86 -7.17 -56.14
C LEU A 7 -28.84 -8.01 -55.33
N PHE A 8 -27.95 -7.33 -54.60
CA PHE A 8 -27.00 -7.98 -53.69
C PHE A 8 -27.74 -8.36 -52.40
N PHE A 9 -28.03 -9.64 -52.23
CA PHE A 9 -28.51 -10.21 -50.97
C PHE A 9 -27.32 -10.33 -50.00
N CYS A 10 -27.12 -9.33 -49.15
CA CYS A 10 -26.18 -9.41 -48.03
C CYS A 10 -26.79 -10.29 -46.93
N VAL A 11 -26.42 -11.57 -46.91
CA VAL A 11 -26.55 -12.43 -45.72
C VAL A 11 -25.55 -11.93 -44.69
N ILE A 12 -25.99 -11.04 -43.80
CA ILE A 12 -25.24 -10.68 -42.60
C ILE A 12 -25.40 -11.87 -41.64
N LEU A 13 -24.33 -12.66 -41.54
CA LEU A 13 -24.14 -13.64 -40.48
C LEU A 13 -24.15 -12.89 -39.14
N PHE A 14 -25.27 -12.96 -38.41
CA PHE A 14 -25.30 -12.67 -36.98
C PHE A 14 -24.46 -13.73 -36.27
N LEU A 15 -23.15 -13.50 -36.16
CA LEU A 15 -22.35 -14.18 -35.16
C LEU A 15 -22.85 -13.70 -33.79
N PRO A 16 -23.34 -14.58 -32.91
CA PRO A 16 -23.67 -14.17 -31.56
C PRO A 16 -22.41 -13.57 -30.94
N LYS A 17 -22.47 -12.29 -30.54
CA LYS A 17 -21.46 -11.71 -29.65
C LYS A 17 -21.49 -12.58 -28.40
N SER A 18 -20.48 -13.43 -28.22
CA SER A 18 -20.22 -14.05 -26.94
C SER A 18 -20.02 -12.91 -25.95
N TYR A 19 -20.99 -12.69 -25.06
CA TYR A 19 -20.76 -11.90 -23.86
C TYR A 19 -19.63 -12.58 -23.12
N GLY A 20 -18.41 -12.07 -23.28
CA GLY A 20 -17.26 -12.55 -22.54
C GLY A 20 -17.59 -12.39 -21.06
N GLN A 21 -17.47 -13.46 -20.29
CA GLN A 21 -17.60 -13.37 -18.84
C GLN A 21 -16.65 -12.29 -18.34
N THR A 22 -17.16 -11.33 -17.60
CA THR A 22 -16.37 -10.36 -16.86
C THR A 22 -15.95 -10.97 -15.52
N PHE A 23 -14.79 -10.59 -15.00
CA PHE A 23 -14.35 -11.02 -13.68
C PHE A 23 -15.44 -10.73 -12.64
N ASN A 24 -15.76 -11.75 -11.83
CA ASN A 24 -16.73 -11.66 -10.76
C ASN A 24 -16.11 -12.21 -9.47
N PRO A 25 -15.78 -11.36 -8.48
CA PRO A 25 -15.13 -11.78 -7.24
C PRO A 25 -16.00 -12.73 -6.40
N ASP A 26 -17.32 -12.61 -6.44
CA ASP A 26 -18.24 -13.48 -5.68
C ASP A 26 -18.20 -14.94 -6.16
N ASN A 27 -17.89 -15.14 -7.44
CA ASN A 27 -17.68 -16.48 -8.00
C ASN A 27 -16.25 -16.96 -7.72
N SER A 28 -15.25 -16.09 -7.94
CA SER A 28 -13.84 -16.45 -7.81
C SER A 28 -13.40 -16.70 -6.37
N ILE A 29 -14.05 -16.12 -5.37
CA ILE A 29 -13.71 -16.34 -3.95
C ILE A 29 -13.85 -17.81 -3.54
N ASN A 30 -14.72 -18.56 -4.20
CA ASN A 30 -14.93 -19.99 -3.99
C ASN A 30 -13.76 -20.86 -4.47
N SER A 31 -12.79 -20.29 -5.18
CA SER A 31 -11.53 -20.94 -5.51
C SER A 31 -10.40 -20.59 -4.54
N VAL A 32 -10.59 -19.64 -3.62
CA VAL A 32 -9.51 -19.12 -2.77
C VAL A 32 -9.47 -19.84 -1.43
N VAL A 33 -8.25 -20.08 -0.95
CA VAL A 33 -8.00 -20.71 0.35
C VAL A 33 -6.96 -19.93 1.14
N GLN A 34 -7.04 -20.05 2.46
CA GLN A 34 -5.97 -19.71 3.38
C GLN A 34 -5.07 -20.91 3.56
N VAL A 35 -3.75 -20.69 3.49
CA VAL A 35 -2.75 -21.71 3.75
C VAL A 35 -1.96 -21.31 4.99
N TRP A 36 -1.95 -22.19 6.00
CA TRP A 36 -1.23 -21.99 7.25
C TRP A 36 -0.11 -23.01 7.34
N VAL A 37 1.10 -22.53 7.62
CA VAL A 37 2.28 -23.38 7.81
C VAL A 37 2.78 -23.16 9.23
N THR A 38 2.69 -24.17 10.08
CA THR A 38 2.88 -24.05 11.53
C THR A 38 4.00 -24.94 12.05
N ASP A 39 4.88 -24.35 12.87
CA ASP A 39 5.90 -25.08 13.62
C ASP A 39 5.30 -25.79 14.83
N VAL A 40 4.88 -27.03 14.66
CA VAL A 40 4.26 -27.79 15.76
C VAL A 40 5.27 -28.26 16.82
N ASN A 41 6.58 -28.16 16.57
CA ASN A 41 7.60 -28.83 17.38
C ASN A 41 8.54 -27.88 18.14
N ARG A 42 8.74 -26.63 17.70
CA ARG A 42 9.68 -25.70 18.37
C ARG A 42 9.03 -24.39 18.78
N THR A 43 8.78 -23.52 17.80
CA THR A 43 8.46 -22.11 18.06
C THR A 43 6.97 -21.81 18.12
N ARG A 44 6.13 -22.71 17.59
CA ARG A 44 4.71 -22.46 17.30
C ARG A 44 4.48 -21.23 16.42
N GLU A 45 5.50 -20.81 15.69
CA GLU A 45 5.37 -19.82 14.64
C GLU A 45 4.40 -20.32 13.57
N ARG A 46 3.58 -19.40 13.06
CA ARG A 46 2.68 -19.67 11.94
C ARG A 46 2.93 -18.66 10.82
N LYS A 47 3.12 -19.19 9.61
CA LYS A 47 3.09 -18.43 8.37
C LYS A 47 1.70 -18.52 7.75
N VAL A 48 1.15 -17.38 7.32
CA VAL A 48 -0.14 -17.31 6.64
C VAL A 48 0.06 -16.80 5.22
N LEU A 49 -0.57 -17.51 4.27
CA LEU A 49 -0.49 -17.28 2.84
C LEU A 49 -1.88 -17.44 2.23
N THR A 50 -2.02 -16.98 0.99
CA THR A 50 -3.17 -17.30 0.15
C THR A 50 -2.81 -18.47 -0.76
N GLY A 51 -3.80 -19.28 -1.12
CA GLY A 51 -3.69 -20.23 -2.22
C GLY A 51 -4.99 -20.26 -3.01
N PHE A 52 -5.01 -21.06 -4.06
CA PHE A 52 -6.23 -21.34 -4.80
C PHE A 52 -6.35 -22.80 -5.20
N VAL A 53 -7.59 -23.25 -5.31
CA VAL A 53 -7.97 -24.59 -5.72
C VAL A 53 -7.73 -24.76 -7.21
N TRP A 54 -6.97 -25.78 -7.58
CA TRP A 54 -6.53 -26.00 -8.96
C TRP A 54 -6.96 -27.37 -9.47
N LYS A 55 -7.73 -27.40 -10.57
CA LYS A 55 -8.31 -28.58 -11.24
C LYS A 55 -9.26 -29.42 -10.40
N SER A 56 -8.84 -29.85 -9.21
CA SER A 56 -9.62 -30.64 -8.28
C SER A 56 -9.72 -29.98 -6.90
N PRO A 57 -10.83 -30.17 -6.18
CA PRO A 57 -11.01 -29.61 -4.83
C PRO A 57 -9.92 -29.96 -3.81
N ASN A 58 -9.13 -31.02 -4.04
CA ASN A 58 -8.07 -31.44 -3.12
C ASN A 58 -6.68 -30.93 -3.51
N GLN A 59 -6.55 -30.15 -4.58
CA GLN A 59 -5.30 -29.61 -5.08
C GLN A 59 -5.26 -28.10 -4.92
N ILE A 60 -4.19 -27.59 -4.32
CA ILE A 60 -4.03 -26.17 -4.01
C ILE A 60 -2.68 -25.70 -4.54
N ILE A 61 -2.68 -24.59 -5.27
CA ILE A 61 -1.44 -23.89 -5.64
C ILE A 61 -1.25 -22.71 -4.68
N THR A 62 -0.01 -22.52 -4.22
CA THR A 62 0.41 -21.37 -3.41
C THR A 62 1.91 -21.10 -3.62
N ALA A 63 2.47 -20.11 -2.92
CA ALA A 63 3.87 -19.74 -2.98
C ALA A 63 4.77 -20.66 -2.13
N MET A 64 5.96 -21.00 -2.65
CA MET A 64 6.89 -21.93 -1.99
C MET A 64 7.63 -21.30 -0.81
N HIS A 65 8.01 -20.02 -0.86
CA HIS A 65 8.74 -19.32 0.22
C HIS A 65 8.01 -19.32 1.57
N GLY A 66 6.69 -19.49 1.55
CA GLY A 66 5.87 -19.59 2.75
C GLY A 66 5.92 -20.97 3.41
N MET A 67 6.48 -21.98 2.74
CA MET A 67 6.61 -23.35 3.24
C MET A 67 7.83 -23.52 4.14
N GLN A 68 7.85 -24.58 4.93
CA GLN A 68 9.01 -24.95 5.74
C GLN A 68 9.06 -26.46 5.98
N ALA A 69 10.25 -27.06 5.84
CA ALA A 69 10.42 -28.49 6.02
C ALA A 69 10.07 -28.91 7.47
N GLY A 70 9.27 -29.97 7.61
CA GLY A 70 8.85 -30.49 8.90
C GLY A 70 7.75 -29.69 9.61
N TRP A 71 7.25 -28.61 9.01
CA TRP A 71 6.12 -27.85 9.55
C TRP A 71 4.79 -28.42 9.05
N LYS A 72 3.74 -28.30 9.86
CA LYS A 72 2.40 -28.75 9.50
C LYS A 72 1.78 -27.76 8.51
N ILE A 73 1.17 -28.27 7.43
CA ILE A 73 0.47 -27.45 6.43
C ILE A 73 -1.05 -27.68 6.57
N GLU A 74 -1.78 -26.59 6.72
CA GLU A 74 -3.22 -26.56 6.91
C GLU A 74 -3.88 -25.60 5.91
N VAL A 75 -5.09 -25.93 5.46
CA VAL A 75 -5.84 -25.20 4.44
C VAL A 75 -7.25 -24.92 4.94
N LYS A 76 -7.70 -23.66 4.81
CA LYS A 76 -9.06 -23.21 5.14
C LYS A 76 -9.67 -22.54 3.90
N TYR A 77 -10.84 -22.97 3.45
CA TYR A 77 -11.52 -22.32 2.32
C TYR A 77 -12.11 -20.97 2.74
N ALA A 78 -12.10 -19.98 1.86
CA ALA A 78 -12.48 -18.58 2.13
C ALA A 78 -13.76 -18.39 2.95
N ASN A 79 -14.78 -19.23 2.70
CA ASN A 79 -16.11 -19.13 3.31
C ASN A 79 -16.42 -20.31 4.25
N GLN A 80 -15.39 -20.91 4.86
CA GLN A 80 -15.54 -22.12 5.66
C GLN A 80 -14.77 -22.08 6.97
N ALA A 81 -15.38 -22.63 8.01
CA ALA A 81 -14.74 -22.82 9.31
C ALA A 81 -13.79 -24.04 9.35
N VAL A 82 -13.98 -25.01 8.45
CA VAL A 82 -13.25 -26.28 8.49
C VAL A 82 -11.82 -26.13 7.95
N ILE A 83 -10.85 -26.44 8.80
CA ILE A 83 -9.43 -26.51 8.46
C ILE A 83 -9.09 -27.95 8.07
N ARG A 84 -8.27 -28.11 7.03
CA ARG A 84 -7.86 -29.41 6.48
C ARG A 84 -6.35 -29.50 6.39
N GLU A 85 -5.81 -30.66 6.70
CA GLU A 85 -4.37 -30.89 6.56
C GLU A 85 -4.00 -31.16 5.10
N ALA A 86 -2.84 -30.64 4.70
CA ALA A 86 -2.27 -30.80 3.38
C ALA A 86 -0.81 -31.23 3.45
N ARG A 87 -0.31 -31.78 2.35
CA ARG A 87 1.11 -32.11 2.14
C ARG A 87 1.59 -31.53 0.82
N ILE A 88 2.89 -31.36 0.70
CA ILE A 88 3.52 -30.98 -0.57
C ILE A 88 3.39 -32.14 -1.55
N LYS A 89 2.78 -31.88 -2.71
CA LYS A 89 2.68 -32.82 -3.83
C LYS A 89 3.79 -32.58 -4.85
N LYS A 90 3.99 -31.32 -5.26
CA LYS A 90 5.02 -30.89 -6.22
C LYS A 90 5.59 -29.53 -5.84
N VAL A 91 6.83 -29.27 -6.24
CA VAL A 91 7.51 -28.00 -6.02
C VAL A 91 8.14 -27.53 -7.33
N LEU A 92 8.09 -26.23 -7.62
CA LEU A 92 8.81 -25.60 -8.72
C LEU A 92 9.67 -24.45 -8.17
N PRO A 93 10.90 -24.74 -7.69
CA PRO A 93 11.71 -23.75 -6.98
C PRO A 93 12.01 -22.49 -7.80
N LYS A 94 12.33 -22.65 -9.09
CA LYS A 94 12.69 -21.54 -9.98
C LYS A 94 11.61 -20.47 -10.11
N ALA A 95 10.35 -20.84 -9.92
CA ALA A 95 9.18 -19.96 -10.00
C ALA A 95 8.51 -19.79 -8.63
N ASP A 96 9.13 -20.29 -7.56
CA ASP A 96 8.63 -20.18 -6.19
C ASP A 96 7.16 -20.65 -6.02
N LEU A 97 6.80 -21.76 -6.68
CA LEU A 97 5.47 -22.34 -6.59
C LEU A 97 5.50 -23.71 -5.90
N VAL A 98 4.42 -24.01 -5.18
CA VAL A 98 4.15 -25.33 -4.61
C VAL A 98 2.73 -25.77 -4.93
N LEU A 99 2.58 -27.04 -5.30
CA LEU A 99 1.31 -27.73 -5.42
C LEU A 99 1.13 -28.59 -4.17
N LEU A 100 0.08 -28.29 -3.42
CA LEU A 100 -0.32 -29.03 -2.23
C LEU A 100 -1.44 -30.02 -2.58
N GLU A 101 -1.53 -31.07 -1.78
CA GLU A 101 -2.62 -32.05 -1.82
C GLU A 101 -3.13 -32.30 -0.41
N LEU A 102 -4.46 -32.32 -0.24
CA LEU A 102 -5.06 -32.65 1.05
C LEU A 102 -4.68 -34.09 1.45
N THR A 103 -4.30 -34.30 2.70
CA THR A 103 -3.83 -35.62 3.19
C THR A 103 -4.97 -36.61 3.34
N ASN A 104 -6.14 -36.12 3.74
CA ASN A 104 -7.38 -36.89 3.83
C ASN A 104 -8.26 -36.54 2.62
N ASN A 105 -8.16 -37.35 1.56
CA ASN A 105 -9.26 -37.48 0.61
C ASN A 105 -10.39 -38.14 1.40
N GLU A 106 -11.45 -37.43 1.79
CA GLU A 106 -12.81 -37.99 1.76
C GLU A 106 -13.96 -37.10 2.26
N SER A 107 -15.06 -37.24 1.51
CA SER A 107 -16.48 -37.14 1.82
C SER A 107 -17.13 -35.78 2.13
N ASN A 108 -16.42 -34.80 2.69
CA ASN A 108 -17.05 -33.55 3.14
C ASN A 108 -16.41 -32.29 2.54
N LEU A 109 -16.01 -32.31 1.27
CA LEU A 109 -15.60 -31.09 0.57
C LEU A 109 -16.82 -30.16 0.40
N PRO A 110 -16.65 -28.84 0.58
CA PRO A 110 -17.74 -27.89 0.31
C PRO A 110 -18.37 -28.08 -1.07
N ALA A 111 -19.69 -28.06 -1.13
CA ALA A 111 -20.43 -28.12 -2.39
C ALA A 111 -20.14 -26.92 -3.30
N ASN A 112 -19.73 -25.79 -2.73
CA ASN A 112 -19.50 -24.53 -3.44
C ASN A 112 -18.03 -24.26 -3.77
N ILE A 113 -17.12 -25.25 -3.74
CA ILE A 113 -15.75 -25.04 -4.26
C ILE A 113 -15.82 -24.89 -5.77
N SER A 114 -15.14 -23.88 -6.31
CA SER A 114 -14.97 -23.70 -7.76
C SER A 114 -13.49 -23.82 -8.12
N PRO A 115 -12.96 -25.03 -8.41
CA PRO A 115 -11.56 -25.16 -8.80
C PRO A 115 -11.30 -24.42 -10.12
N ILE A 116 -10.18 -23.68 -10.18
CA ILE A 116 -9.75 -23.07 -11.43
C ILE A 116 -9.28 -24.18 -12.37
N GLN A 117 -9.90 -24.26 -13.55
CA GLN A 117 -9.68 -25.36 -14.52
C GLN A 117 -8.59 -25.04 -15.55
N SER A 118 -8.33 -23.77 -15.80
CA SER A 118 -7.37 -23.34 -16.82
C SER A 118 -6.71 -22.02 -16.46
N ALA A 119 -5.53 -21.81 -17.04
CA ALA A 119 -4.75 -20.60 -16.94
C ALA A 119 -4.65 -19.93 -18.32
N PHE A 120 -4.63 -18.61 -18.33
CA PHE A 120 -4.29 -17.84 -19.51
C PHE A 120 -2.77 -17.82 -19.69
N LEU A 121 -2.30 -18.27 -20.85
CA LEU A 121 -0.88 -18.42 -21.17
C LEU A 121 -0.32 -17.28 -22.04
N GLY A 122 -1.18 -16.36 -22.48
CA GLY A 122 -0.79 -15.25 -23.33
C GLY A 122 -0.12 -14.12 -22.54
N LYS A 123 0.40 -13.13 -23.26
CA LYS A 123 0.95 -11.91 -22.65
C LYS A 123 -0.18 -10.97 -22.25
N ILE A 124 -0.03 -10.36 -21.07
CA ILE A 124 -0.89 -9.27 -20.60
C ILE A 124 -0.35 -7.96 -21.19
N GLN A 125 -1.24 -7.12 -21.72
CA GLN A 125 -0.86 -5.83 -22.28
C GLN A 125 -0.60 -4.81 -21.15
N PHE A 126 0.29 -3.85 -21.40
CA PHE A 126 0.53 -2.74 -20.50
C PHE A 126 -0.78 -1.98 -20.18
N GLY A 127 -0.94 -1.56 -18.92
CA GLY A 127 -2.10 -0.82 -18.43
C GLY A 127 -3.37 -1.65 -18.26
N GLU A 128 -3.37 -2.94 -18.63
CA GLU A 128 -4.55 -3.79 -18.43
C GLU A 128 -4.80 -4.00 -16.93
N PRO A 129 -6.06 -3.84 -16.47
CA PRO A 129 -6.41 -4.07 -15.08
C PRO A 129 -6.40 -5.57 -14.77
N LEU A 130 -5.82 -5.91 -13.63
CA LEU A 130 -5.71 -7.23 -13.06
C LEU A 130 -6.32 -7.25 -11.66
N TYR A 131 -6.82 -8.41 -11.23
CA TYR A 131 -7.54 -8.55 -9.98
C TYR A 131 -6.90 -9.65 -9.14
N CYS A 132 -6.24 -9.27 -8.05
CA CYS A 132 -5.71 -10.19 -7.06
C CYS A 132 -6.79 -10.48 -6.01
N LEU A 133 -7.08 -11.75 -5.76
CA LEU A 133 -8.04 -12.16 -4.74
C LEU A 133 -7.29 -12.92 -3.64
N GLY A 134 -7.03 -12.26 -2.52
CA GLY A 134 -6.16 -12.82 -1.49
C GLY A 134 -6.38 -12.26 -0.10
N LEU A 135 -5.81 -12.95 0.87
CA LEU A 135 -5.93 -12.58 2.27
C LEU A 135 -5.11 -11.34 2.55
N THR A 136 -5.69 -10.44 3.34
CA THR A 136 -4.97 -9.35 3.97
C THR A 136 -4.98 -9.58 5.47
N GLN A 137 -3.80 -9.53 6.10
CA GLN A 137 -3.65 -9.73 7.53
C GLN A 137 -4.54 -8.74 8.31
N GLY A 138 -5.32 -9.25 9.27
CA GLY A 138 -6.25 -8.43 10.08
C GLY A 138 -7.64 -8.21 9.46
N SER A 139 -7.89 -8.65 8.23
CA SER A 139 -9.23 -8.63 7.62
C SER A 139 -10.03 -9.89 7.93
N LEU A 140 -11.33 -9.73 8.19
CA LEU A 140 -12.28 -10.85 8.33
C LEU A 140 -12.73 -11.41 6.96
N GLY A 141 -12.48 -10.68 5.87
CA GLY A 141 -12.86 -11.06 4.50
C GLY A 141 -11.65 -11.30 3.59
N ILE A 142 -11.93 -11.71 2.35
CA ILE A 142 -10.93 -11.81 1.27
C ILE A 142 -11.14 -10.63 0.31
N PRO A 143 -10.41 -9.52 0.47
CA PRO A 143 -10.56 -8.40 -0.44
C PRO A 143 -10.06 -8.76 -1.84
N SER A 144 -10.74 -8.24 -2.85
CA SER A 144 -10.19 -8.12 -4.19
C SER A 144 -9.35 -6.85 -4.27
N ARG A 145 -8.21 -6.93 -4.95
CA ARG A 145 -7.34 -5.78 -5.23
C ARG A 145 -7.17 -5.61 -6.72
N THR A 146 -7.38 -4.39 -7.20
CA THR A 146 -7.06 -4.03 -8.58
C THR A 146 -5.58 -3.69 -8.67
N LEU A 147 -4.91 -4.26 -9.65
CA LEU A 147 -3.52 -4.03 -10.02
C LEU A 147 -3.52 -3.57 -11.48
N SER A 148 -2.53 -2.77 -11.88
CA SER A 148 -2.29 -2.48 -13.30
C SER A 148 -1.05 -3.22 -13.78
N LYS A 149 -1.09 -3.72 -15.01
CA LYS A 149 0.07 -4.33 -15.65
C LYS A 149 1.09 -3.24 -16.00
N GLY A 150 2.25 -3.28 -15.36
CA GLY A 150 3.36 -2.36 -15.65
C GLY A 150 4.13 -2.70 -16.92
N PHE A 151 5.10 -1.84 -17.25
CA PHE A 151 6.01 -2.01 -18.38
C PHE A 151 7.45 -2.02 -17.91
N LEU A 152 8.24 -2.99 -18.39
CA LEU A 152 9.65 -3.13 -18.02
C LEU A 152 10.49 -3.51 -19.25
N GLN A 153 11.61 -2.81 -19.45
CA GLN A 153 12.58 -3.06 -20.51
C GLN A 153 14.00 -3.26 -19.95
N PRO A 154 14.87 -4.01 -20.65
CA PRO A 154 14.66 -4.69 -21.94
C PRO A 154 13.89 -6.02 -21.83
N LYS A 155 13.78 -6.59 -20.62
CA LYS A 155 13.00 -7.81 -20.36
C LYS A 155 12.21 -7.67 -19.07
N GLU A 156 11.05 -8.30 -19.04
CA GLU A 156 10.20 -8.34 -17.85
C GLU A 156 10.62 -9.48 -16.92
N THR A 157 11.76 -9.29 -16.24
CA THR A 157 12.33 -10.26 -15.29
C THR A 157 12.76 -9.57 -14.00
N LEU A 158 12.98 -10.36 -12.94
CA LEU A 158 13.44 -9.82 -11.66
C LEU A 158 14.80 -9.11 -11.76
N GLU A 159 15.70 -9.59 -12.63
CA GLU A 159 17.01 -8.97 -12.91
C GLU A 159 16.91 -7.51 -13.32
N TYR A 160 15.84 -7.12 -14.03
CA TYR A 160 15.65 -5.73 -14.46
C TYR A 160 14.72 -4.94 -13.55
N LEU A 161 13.94 -5.62 -12.71
CA LEU A 161 12.96 -4.98 -11.85
C LEU A 161 13.56 -4.52 -10.50
N VAL A 162 14.45 -5.32 -9.92
CA VAL A 162 14.91 -5.11 -8.53
C VAL A 162 16.31 -4.49 -8.45
N PRO A 163 16.60 -3.67 -7.42
CA PRO A 163 17.91 -3.03 -7.24
C PRO A 163 19.01 -4.04 -6.84
N ASP A 164 20.28 -3.66 -7.01
CA ASP A 164 21.43 -4.57 -6.88
C ASP A 164 21.61 -5.18 -5.48
N ASN A 165 21.27 -4.44 -4.43
CA ASN A 165 21.23 -4.97 -3.05
C ASN A 165 20.25 -6.14 -2.95
N VAL A 166 19.07 -6.01 -3.55
CA VAL A 166 18.05 -7.05 -3.60
C VAL A 166 18.49 -8.22 -4.48
N LYS A 167 19.10 -7.96 -5.66
CA LYS A 167 19.63 -9.02 -6.52
C LYS A 167 20.62 -9.91 -5.76
N ARG A 168 21.50 -9.30 -4.96
CA ARG A 168 22.48 -10.03 -4.16
C ARG A 168 21.80 -10.97 -3.17
N GLU A 169 20.72 -10.52 -2.54
CA GLU A 169 19.97 -11.32 -1.59
C GLU A 169 19.13 -12.40 -2.29
N LEU A 170 18.45 -12.07 -3.41
CA LEU A 170 17.70 -13.05 -4.23
C LEU A 170 18.59 -14.17 -4.78
N ARG A 171 19.87 -13.92 -5.07
CA ARG A 171 20.86 -14.95 -5.45
C ARG A 171 21.11 -15.99 -4.36
N THR A 172 20.74 -15.72 -3.11
CA THR A 172 20.80 -16.69 -2.01
C THR A 172 19.55 -17.58 -1.94
N THR A 173 18.54 -17.28 -2.74
CA THR A 173 17.27 -18.01 -2.83
C THR A 173 17.25 -18.94 -4.05
N SER A 174 16.20 -19.75 -4.19
CA SER A 174 15.98 -20.58 -5.38
C SER A 174 15.20 -19.88 -6.50
N LEU A 175 14.83 -18.60 -6.30
CA LEU A 175 14.12 -17.79 -7.29
C LEU A 175 15.10 -17.29 -8.37
N GLY A 176 14.79 -17.57 -9.64
CA GLY A 176 15.64 -17.13 -10.76
C GLY A 176 15.51 -15.64 -11.01
N LEU A 177 16.63 -14.91 -11.10
CA LEU A 177 16.60 -13.49 -11.48
C LEU A 177 16.18 -13.29 -12.95
N ASP A 178 16.40 -14.29 -13.80
CA ASP A 178 15.98 -14.33 -15.20
C ASP A 178 14.54 -14.83 -15.39
N LEU A 179 13.82 -15.10 -14.29
CA LEU A 179 12.42 -15.54 -14.34
C LEU A 179 11.52 -14.47 -14.97
N ASP A 180 10.69 -14.88 -15.92
CA ASP A 180 9.65 -14.00 -16.45
C ASP A 180 8.61 -13.71 -15.36
N ILE A 181 8.25 -12.44 -15.20
CA ILE A 181 7.29 -12.00 -14.19
C ILE A 181 6.10 -11.25 -14.82
N ILE A 182 5.08 -11.00 -14.02
CA ILE A 182 4.09 -9.96 -14.26
C ILE A 182 4.40 -8.84 -13.27
N TYR A 183 4.94 -7.73 -13.75
CA TYR A 183 5.19 -6.51 -12.98
C TYR A 183 3.91 -5.66 -12.87
N PHE A 184 3.68 -5.07 -11.69
CA PHE A 184 2.60 -4.14 -11.44
C PHE A 184 3.13 -2.71 -11.27
N ASP A 185 2.68 -1.78 -12.12
CA ASP A 185 2.99 -0.35 -12.01
C ASP A 185 1.98 0.40 -11.13
N ASN A 186 0.82 -0.20 -10.86
CA ASN A 186 -0.15 0.27 -9.88
C ASN A 186 -0.64 -0.88 -9.01
N GLY A 187 -0.71 -0.60 -7.71
CA GLY A 187 -1.22 -1.50 -6.70
C GLY A 187 -0.14 -2.48 -6.25
N ASN A 188 -0.12 -2.75 -4.95
CA ASN A 188 0.89 -3.62 -4.35
C ASN A 188 0.34 -5.01 -4.03
N LEU A 189 1.21 -5.98 -3.76
CA LEU A 189 0.83 -7.21 -3.07
C LEU A 189 1.17 -7.07 -1.59
N LEU A 190 0.18 -7.17 -0.70
CA LEU A 190 0.36 -6.99 0.74
C LEU A 190 0.74 -8.32 1.42
N PRO A 191 1.31 -8.31 2.64
CA PRO A 191 1.48 -9.52 3.43
C PRO A 191 0.21 -10.38 3.46
N SER A 192 0.40 -11.69 3.30
CA SER A 192 -0.61 -12.74 3.06
C SER A 192 -1.13 -12.91 1.61
N ASN A 193 -0.84 -12.00 0.67
CA ASN A 193 -1.16 -12.20 -0.76
C ASN A 193 -0.25 -13.19 -1.50
N SER A 194 0.85 -13.65 -0.87
CA SER A 194 1.69 -14.71 -1.45
C SER A 194 0.84 -15.95 -1.75
N GLY A 195 0.87 -16.39 -3.01
CA GLY A 195 0.10 -17.50 -3.54
C GLY A 195 -1.32 -17.15 -4.01
N ALA A 196 -1.75 -15.89 -3.93
CA ALA A 196 -3.07 -15.46 -4.36
C ALA A 196 -3.26 -15.59 -5.88
N PRO A 197 -4.43 -16.04 -6.37
CA PRO A 197 -4.74 -16.00 -7.80
C PRO A 197 -4.89 -14.56 -8.29
N ILE A 198 -4.38 -14.30 -9.48
CA ILE A 198 -4.54 -13.03 -10.20
C ILE A 198 -5.32 -13.28 -11.47
N PHE A 199 -6.39 -12.52 -11.65
CA PHE A 199 -7.32 -12.63 -12.77
C PHE A 199 -7.21 -11.43 -13.70
N ASP A 200 -7.47 -11.63 -15.00
CA ASP A 200 -7.76 -10.52 -15.90
C ASP A 200 -9.24 -10.09 -15.83
N LYS A 201 -9.60 -9.05 -16.60
CA LYS A 201 -10.99 -8.58 -16.72
C LYS A 201 -11.99 -9.62 -17.23
N GLN A 202 -11.53 -10.73 -17.83
CA GLN A 202 -12.38 -11.86 -18.23
C GLN A 202 -12.51 -12.94 -17.15
N GLY A 203 -11.89 -12.75 -15.98
CA GLY A 203 -11.87 -13.74 -14.91
C GLY A 203 -10.97 -14.94 -15.18
N ARG A 204 -10.04 -14.85 -16.15
CA ARG A 204 -9.07 -15.93 -16.42
C ARG A 204 -7.87 -15.78 -15.48
N LEU A 205 -7.39 -16.89 -14.92
CA LEU A 205 -6.17 -16.90 -14.10
C LEU A 205 -4.95 -16.55 -14.97
N VAL A 206 -4.31 -15.42 -14.70
CA VAL A 206 -3.13 -14.95 -15.45
C VAL A 206 -1.83 -15.11 -14.67
N GLY A 207 -1.89 -15.17 -13.34
CA GLY A 207 -0.71 -15.28 -12.50
C GLY A 207 -0.99 -15.68 -11.06
N VAL A 208 0.08 -15.88 -10.32
CA VAL A 208 0.10 -16.21 -8.89
C VAL A 208 0.89 -15.13 -8.17
N GLY A 209 0.25 -14.41 -7.24
CA GLY A 209 0.90 -13.41 -6.41
C GLY A 209 2.09 -14.01 -5.66
N ASN A 210 3.22 -13.32 -5.62
CA ASN A 210 4.46 -13.94 -5.17
C ASN A 210 5.29 -13.03 -4.28
N GLY A 211 5.78 -11.92 -4.84
CA GLY A 211 6.67 -11.05 -4.11
C GLY A 211 6.37 -9.59 -4.39
N GLY A 212 6.84 -8.78 -3.47
CA GLY A 212 6.88 -7.34 -3.59
C GLY A 212 8.04 -6.89 -2.74
N LEU A 213 8.83 -5.96 -3.25
CA LEU A 213 9.97 -5.47 -2.50
C LEU A 213 9.48 -4.92 -1.16
N GLU A 214 10.21 -5.32 -0.11
CA GLU A 214 9.96 -4.91 1.26
C GLU A 214 8.56 -5.28 1.82
N LYS A 215 7.93 -6.34 1.27
CA LYS A 215 6.54 -6.80 1.53
C LYS A 215 5.46 -5.99 0.78
N GLY A 216 5.77 -5.55 -0.43
CA GLY A 216 4.89 -4.74 -1.28
C GLY A 216 4.84 -3.28 -0.85
N THR A 217 5.93 -2.81 -0.25
CA THR A 217 6.02 -1.47 0.34
C THR A 217 6.87 -0.52 -0.50
N VAL A 218 7.65 -1.03 -1.43
CA VAL A 218 8.07 -0.28 -2.62
C VAL A 218 7.04 -0.57 -3.73
N ASN A 219 6.77 0.37 -4.65
CA ASN A 219 5.86 0.17 -5.81
C ASN A 219 6.43 -0.82 -6.85
N ILE A 220 7.04 -1.88 -6.36
CA ILE A 220 7.65 -2.98 -7.10
C ILE A 220 7.02 -4.25 -6.53
N SER A 221 5.92 -4.65 -7.15
CA SER A 221 5.25 -5.92 -6.88
C SER A 221 5.23 -6.76 -8.15
N TRP A 222 5.32 -8.08 -7.98
CA TRP A 222 5.28 -9.00 -9.11
C TRP A 222 4.49 -10.27 -8.79
N ALA A 223 4.00 -10.87 -9.87
CA ALA A 223 3.42 -12.20 -9.85
C ALA A 223 4.16 -13.15 -10.79
N ILE A 224 4.01 -14.43 -10.50
CA ILE A 224 4.49 -15.52 -11.34
C ILE A 224 3.46 -15.74 -12.44
N PRO A 225 3.81 -15.61 -13.73
CA PRO A 225 2.88 -15.88 -14.82
C PRO A 225 2.31 -17.30 -14.73
N ALA A 226 1.01 -17.45 -14.96
CA ALA A 226 0.32 -18.73 -14.79
C ALA A 226 0.81 -19.81 -15.76
N LYS A 227 1.59 -19.46 -16.79
CA LYS A 227 2.29 -20.42 -17.66
C LYS A 227 3.22 -21.37 -16.89
N TYR A 228 3.77 -20.95 -15.75
CA TYR A 228 4.61 -21.81 -14.92
C TYR A 228 3.81 -22.88 -14.15
N ILE A 229 2.48 -22.80 -14.10
CA ILE A 229 1.65 -23.83 -13.46
C ILE A 229 1.79 -25.17 -14.19
N SER A 230 1.80 -25.18 -15.52
CA SER A 230 2.01 -26.42 -16.27
C SER A 230 3.38 -27.05 -16.01
N GLU A 231 4.41 -26.24 -15.76
CA GLU A 231 5.73 -26.75 -15.35
C GLU A 231 5.71 -27.32 -13.92
N LEU A 232 4.98 -26.68 -13.00
CA LEU A 232 4.79 -27.17 -11.63
C LEU A 232 4.10 -28.54 -11.61
N GLU A 233 3.05 -28.71 -12.42
CA GLU A 233 2.32 -29.97 -12.54
C GLU A 233 3.23 -31.12 -12.99
N ASN A 234 4.16 -30.82 -13.90
CA ASN A 234 5.10 -31.78 -14.47
C ASN A 234 6.42 -31.89 -13.67
N SER A 235 6.57 -31.13 -12.59
CA SER A 235 7.79 -31.16 -11.79
C SER A 235 8.07 -32.55 -11.22
N ALA A 236 9.34 -32.96 -11.18
CA ALA A 236 9.76 -34.18 -10.49
C ALA A 236 10.04 -33.93 -8.99
N ILE A 237 10.12 -32.67 -8.56
CA ILE A 237 10.50 -32.29 -7.20
C ILE A 237 9.27 -32.37 -6.30
N THR A 238 9.38 -33.15 -5.21
CA THR A 238 8.31 -33.36 -4.23
C THR A 238 8.66 -32.87 -2.82
N GLN A 239 9.89 -32.38 -2.64
CA GLN A 239 10.41 -31.88 -1.37
C GLN A 239 10.94 -30.47 -1.54
N LEU A 240 10.92 -29.70 -0.44
CA LEU A 240 11.48 -28.36 -0.44
C LEU A 240 13.01 -28.42 -0.58
N PRO A 241 13.63 -27.47 -1.30
CA PRO A 241 15.08 -27.31 -1.30
C PRO A 241 15.60 -27.06 0.12
N SER A 242 16.82 -27.50 0.42
CA SER A 242 17.47 -27.27 1.73
C SER A 242 17.59 -25.78 2.09
N ALA A 243 17.63 -24.92 1.07
CA ALA A 243 17.56 -23.46 1.18
C ALA A 243 16.19 -22.96 0.71
N VAL A 244 15.16 -23.13 1.54
CA VAL A 244 13.94 -22.33 1.37
C VAL A 244 14.25 -20.95 1.93
N ALA A 245 14.28 -19.95 1.07
CA ALA A 245 14.51 -18.58 1.48
C ALA A 245 13.40 -18.14 2.43
N THR A 246 13.73 -17.97 3.70
CA THR A 246 12.85 -17.41 4.73
C THR A 246 13.04 -15.90 4.87
N ASN A 247 13.60 -15.24 3.85
CA ASN A 247 13.92 -13.83 3.89
C ASN A 247 12.62 -13.01 4.03
N LYS A 248 12.42 -12.47 5.22
CA LYS A 248 11.20 -11.76 5.65
C LYS A 248 10.98 -10.44 4.89
N THR A 249 11.92 -10.04 4.04
CA THR A 249 12.02 -8.73 3.37
C THR A 249 11.34 -8.68 2.01
N PHE A 250 11.33 -9.74 1.18
CA PHE A 250 10.83 -9.63 -0.22
C PHE A 250 9.49 -10.30 -0.50
N PHE A 251 8.97 -11.03 0.48
CA PHE A 251 7.83 -11.89 0.28
C PHE A 251 6.62 -11.38 1.03
N SER A 252 5.47 -11.38 0.36
CA SER A 252 4.17 -11.00 0.91
C SER A 252 3.59 -12.08 1.83
N SER A 253 4.38 -12.60 2.78
CA SER A 253 3.95 -13.58 3.79
C SER A 253 3.92 -12.96 5.19
N SER A 254 2.93 -13.36 5.99
CA SER A 254 2.77 -12.89 7.37
C SER A 254 3.31 -13.93 8.36
N VAL A 255 4.02 -13.50 9.41
CA VAL A 255 4.48 -14.35 10.52
C VAL A 255 3.77 -13.92 11.80
N ILE A 256 3.17 -14.87 12.51
CA ILE A 256 2.49 -14.65 13.79
C ILE A 256 3.21 -15.45 14.88
N LEU A 257 3.50 -14.81 16.02
CA LEU A 257 4.01 -15.45 17.23
C LEU A 257 2.82 -15.75 18.17
N GLU A 258 2.75 -16.95 18.75
CA GLU A 258 1.71 -17.27 19.75
C GLU A 258 1.91 -16.42 21.02
N GLY A 259 0.89 -15.61 21.36
CA GLY A 259 0.62 -15.17 22.73
C GLY A 259 -0.42 -16.11 23.35
N ASP A 260 -0.20 -16.53 24.59
CA ASP A 260 -0.95 -17.56 25.32
C ASP A 260 -2.47 -17.56 25.07
N GLY A 261 -3.00 -18.69 24.57
CA GLY A 261 -4.43 -19.04 24.63
C GLY A 261 -5.16 -19.33 23.31
N ASN A 262 -5.18 -20.61 22.91
CA ASN A 262 -6.18 -21.42 22.16
C ASN A 262 -7.16 -20.81 21.13
N ASN A 263 -6.98 -19.59 20.62
CA ASN A 263 -7.79 -19.09 19.51
C ASN A 263 -6.97 -18.18 18.59
N MET A 264 -6.02 -18.76 17.87
CA MET A 264 -5.14 -18.06 16.91
C MET A 264 -5.88 -17.35 15.77
N GLU A 265 -7.10 -17.77 15.40
CA GLU A 265 -7.94 -17.00 14.47
C GLU A 265 -8.29 -15.65 15.08
N ARG A 266 -8.55 -15.59 16.40
CA ARG A 266 -8.63 -14.31 17.11
C ARG A 266 -7.29 -13.60 17.13
N ALA A 267 -6.15 -14.26 17.37
CA ALA A 267 -4.85 -13.58 17.36
C ALA A 267 -4.48 -12.97 15.98
N PHE A 268 -4.79 -13.65 14.87
CA PHE A 268 -4.65 -13.11 13.52
C PHE A 268 -5.60 -11.92 13.29
N ASN A 269 -6.86 -12.02 13.74
CA ASN A 269 -7.85 -10.95 13.67
C ASN A 269 -7.58 -9.81 14.69
N GLN A 270 -6.85 -10.06 15.77
CA GLN A 270 -6.54 -9.14 16.87
C GLN A 270 -5.12 -8.58 16.81
N SER A 271 -4.32 -9.02 15.85
CA SER A 271 -3.01 -8.48 15.51
C SER A 271 -3.11 -6.96 15.29
N ASN A 272 -2.83 -6.18 16.35
CA ASN A 272 -2.93 -4.71 16.36
C ASN A 272 -2.07 -4.03 15.29
N GLN A 273 -1.07 -4.71 14.73
CA GLN A 273 -0.23 -4.18 13.66
C GLN A 273 -0.98 -3.88 12.36
N PHE A 274 -2.19 -4.41 12.15
CA PHE A 274 -2.92 -4.27 10.88
C PHE A 274 -4.42 -4.01 11.04
N ARG A 275 -4.89 -3.58 12.23
CA ARG A 275 -6.28 -3.11 12.34
C ARG A 275 -6.41 -1.81 11.56
N PRO A 276 -7.31 -1.75 10.57
CA PRO A 276 -7.45 -0.53 9.80
C PRO A 276 -8.10 0.57 10.62
N VAL A 277 -7.70 1.80 10.35
CA VAL A 277 -8.42 3.00 10.79
C VAL A 277 -9.53 3.23 9.77
N LYS A 278 -10.77 3.02 10.21
CA LYS A 278 -11.96 3.05 9.35
C LYS A 278 -12.69 4.37 9.50
N THR A 279 -12.92 5.03 8.37
CA THR A 279 -13.92 6.09 8.23
C THR A 279 -15.14 5.49 7.50
N ARG A 280 -16.15 6.32 7.23
CA ARG A 280 -17.33 5.96 6.43
C ARG A 280 -16.96 5.49 5.02
N GLU A 281 -15.93 6.10 4.44
CA GLU A 281 -15.60 5.95 3.03
C GLU A 281 -14.23 5.30 2.76
N PHE A 282 -13.37 5.27 3.77
CA PHE A 282 -11.98 4.86 3.67
C PHE A 282 -11.59 3.84 4.74
N GLU A 283 -10.63 2.98 4.39
CA GLU A 283 -10.10 1.95 5.27
C GLU A 283 -8.57 1.94 5.19
N PHE A 284 -7.93 2.59 6.16
CA PHE A 284 -6.48 2.79 6.16
C PHE A 284 -5.75 1.72 6.95
N TYR A 285 -4.91 0.96 6.27
CA TYR A 285 -4.05 -0.05 6.87
C TYR A 285 -2.64 0.50 7.03
N LYS A 286 -2.02 0.35 8.20
CA LYS A 286 -0.58 0.59 8.35
C LYS A 286 0.17 -0.46 7.53
N THR A 287 0.79 -0.04 6.42
CA THR A 287 1.47 -0.94 5.49
C THR A 287 2.98 -0.91 5.67
N LYS A 288 3.56 0.24 6.08
CA LYS A 288 5.03 0.43 6.15
C LYS A 288 5.42 1.23 7.39
N ASN A 289 6.70 1.14 7.71
CA ASN A 289 7.38 2.05 8.62
C ASN A 289 8.78 2.31 8.01
N ARG A 290 9.09 3.55 7.64
CA ARG A 290 10.26 3.88 6.82
C ARG A 290 10.98 5.12 7.34
N SER A 291 12.30 5.15 7.20
CA SER A 291 13.05 6.39 7.38
C SER A 291 12.88 7.35 6.20
N ILE A 292 13.21 8.63 6.38
CA ILE A 292 13.23 9.61 5.29
C ILE A 292 14.18 9.19 4.16
N VAL A 293 15.33 8.61 4.53
CA VAL A 293 16.32 8.13 3.56
C VAL A 293 15.79 6.94 2.78
N GLU A 294 15.20 5.94 3.45
CA GLU A 294 14.56 4.79 2.79
C GLU A 294 13.44 5.24 1.82
N LEU A 295 12.65 6.25 2.20
CA LEU A 295 11.61 6.81 1.33
C LEU A 295 12.20 7.51 0.11
N THR A 296 13.28 8.25 0.28
CA THR A 296 13.96 8.92 -0.83
C THR A 296 14.55 7.92 -1.81
N GLU A 297 15.10 6.78 -1.35
CA GLU A 297 15.66 5.76 -2.24
C GLU A 297 14.60 5.04 -3.08
N THR A 298 13.34 5.05 -2.65
CA THR A 298 12.25 4.23 -3.22
C THR A 298 11.12 5.06 -3.84
N ALA A 299 11.13 6.39 -3.68
CA ALA A 299 10.14 7.29 -4.24
C ALA A 299 10.31 7.50 -5.75
N GLU A 300 9.19 7.70 -6.45
CA GLU A 300 9.19 8.09 -7.87
C GLU A 300 9.80 9.48 -8.07
N ASN A 301 9.55 10.40 -7.13
CA ASN A 301 10.11 11.75 -7.11
C ASN A 301 10.95 11.98 -5.83
N PRO A 302 12.18 11.44 -5.77
CA PRO A 302 13.05 11.59 -4.60
C PRO A 302 13.49 13.04 -4.39
N LEU A 303 13.51 13.84 -5.46
CA LEU A 303 13.87 15.25 -5.41
C LEU A 303 12.87 16.06 -4.59
N ASN A 304 11.57 15.74 -4.69
CA ASN A 304 10.53 16.44 -3.93
C ASN A 304 10.70 16.25 -2.41
N ILE A 305 10.94 15.00 -1.98
CA ILE A 305 11.19 14.67 -0.57
C ILE A 305 12.43 15.39 -0.05
N LEU A 306 13.51 15.37 -0.84
CA LEU A 306 14.75 16.05 -0.49
C LEU A 306 14.61 17.57 -0.51
N GLN A 307 13.74 18.12 -1.36
CA GLN A 307 13.50 19.55 -1.47
C GLN A 307 12.89 20.07 -0.16
N LEU A 308 11.78 19.51 0.32
CA LEU A 308 11.20 19.93 1.61
C LEU A 308 12.22 19.85 2.75
N ASN A 309 12.95 18.72 2.82
CA ASN A 309 13.96 18.56 3.85
C ASN A 309 15.07 19.62 3.75
N ASN A 310 15.56 19.90 2.54
CA ASN A 310 16.55 20.94 2.30
C ASN A 310 16.00 22.32 2.65
N GLU A 311 14.74 22.60 2.37
CA GLU A 311 14.09 23.87 2.65
C GLU A 311 14.01 24.10 4.17
N ILE A 312 13.42 23.16 4.91
CA ILE A 312 13.30 23.27 6.36
C ILE A 312 14.69 23.30 7.02
N THR A 313 15.60 22.41 6.64
CA THR A 313 16.93 22.36 7.28
C THR A 313 17.82 23.56 6.94
N LYS A 314 17.72 24.14 5.74
CA LYS A 314 18.48 25.35 5.36
C LYS A 314 17.88 26.62 5.94
N GLN A 315 16.56 26.79 5.87
CA GLN A 315 15.87 27.96 6.41
C GLN A 315 16.14 28.13 7.90
N PHE A 316 16.12 27.01 8.62
CA PHE A 316 16.29 26.99 10.07
C PHE A 316 17.72 26.60 10.51
N ASN A 317 18.65 26.35 9.58
CA ASN A 317 20.01 25.90 9.88
C ASN A 317 20.05 24.74 10.92
N VAL A 318 19.21 23.73 10.70
CA VAL A 318 19.03 22.60 11.63
C VAL A 318 19.72 21.34 11.13
N LYS A 319 20.43 20.66 12.03
CA LYS A 319 21.02 19.34 11.79
C LYS A 319 20.12 18.24 12.37
N LEU A 320 19.59 17.41 11.47
CA LEU A 320 18.71 16.28 11.78
C LEU A 320 19.35 14.95 11.36
N ASP A 321 18.94 13.87 12.03
CA ASP A 321 19.37 12.50 11.73
C ASP A 321 18.29 11.80 10.90
N LEU A 322 18.29 12.03 9.59
CA LEU A 322 17.23 11.58 8.68
C LEU A 322 17.10 10.05 8.60
N ASP A 323 18.18 9.32 8.88
CA ASP A 323 18.19 7.85 8.94
C ASP A 323 17.33 7.33 10.10
N ASN A 324 17.27 8.11 11.19
CA ASN A 324 16.56 7.76 12.41
C ASN A 324 15.17 8.41 12.53
N ILE A 325 14.77 9.27 11.59
CA ILE A 325 13.41 9.79 11.52
C ILE A 325 12.56 8.79 10.76
N ARG A 326 11.69 8.06 11.48
CA ARG A 326 10.83 7.03 10.92
C ARG A 326 9.37 7.48 10.86
N LEU A 327 8.69 7.04 9.82
CA LEU A 327 7.32 7.37 9.48
C LEU A 327 6.53 6.09 9.22
N ASP A 328 5.38 5.98 9.84
CA ASP A 328 4.37 4.97 9.59
C ASP A 328 3.52 5.36 8.37
N ILE A 329 3.41 4.45 7.41
CA ILE A 329 2.69 4.68 6.16
C ILE A 329 1.39 3.90 6.21
N TYR A 330 0.29 4.60 5.98
CA TYR A 330 -1.05 4.06 5.97
C TYR A 330 -1.63 4.14 4.57
N GLU A 331 -2.16 3.03 4.06
CA GLU A 331 -2.76 2.97 2.73
C GLU A 331 -4.23 2.58 2.82
N ASP A 332 -5.08 3.35 2.17
CA ASP A 332 -6.38 2.86 1.71
C ASP A 332 -6.21 2.21 0.34
N VAL A 333 -6.30 0.89 0.35
CA VAL A 333 -6.13 0.06 -0.84
C VAL A 333 -7.30 0.15 -1.80
N GLN A 334 -8.52 0.34 -1.30
CA GLN A 334 -9.72 0.40 -2.14
C GLN A 334 -9.75 1.69 -2.93
N ASN A 335 -9.33 2.77 -2.28
CA ASN A 335 -9.39 4.11 -2.83
C ASN A 335 -8.03 4.61 -3.31
N GLY A 336 -6.95 3.85 -3.15
CA GLY A 336 -5.62 4.24 -3.60
C GLY A 336 -5.15 5.56 -2.98
N VAL A 337 -5.21 5.66 -1.65
CA VAL A 337 -4.77 6.85 -0.89
C VAL A 337 -3.70 6.44 0.08
N VAL A 338 -2.63 7.22 0.19
CA VAL A 338 -1.55 7.03 1.15
C VAL A 338 -1.48 8.23 2.07
N VAL A 339 -1.59 8.00 3.38
CA VAL A 339 -1.34 9.01 4.41
C VAL A 339 -0.15 8.57 5.25
N VAL A 340 0.62 9.54 5.72
CA VAL A 340 1.87 9.29 6.45
C VAL A 340 1.75 9.84 7.86
N VAL A 341 2.28 9.10 8.84
CA VAL A 341 2.14 9.39 10.27
C VAL A 341 3.51 9.25 10.92
N PRO A 342 3.95 10.18 11.78
CA PRO A 342 5.21 10.01 12.51
C PRO A 342 5.23 8.73 13.36
N GLU A 343 6.36 8.02 13.39
CA GLU A 343 6.48 6.77 14.12
C GLU A 343 6.09 6.92 15.60
N GLY A 344 5.27 5.97 16.07
CA GLY A 344 4.84 5.91 17.47
C GLY A 344 3.66 6.81 17.80
N LEU A 345 3.15 7.59 16.84
CA LEU A 345 1.87 8.27 16.94
C LEU A 345 0.74 7.43 16.32
N GLU A 346 -0.49 7.68 16.75
CA GLU A 346 -1.65 6.91 16.31
C GLU A 346 -2.52 7.75 15.37
N LEU A 347 -2.88 7.14 14.23
CA LEU A 347 -3.92 7.67 13.34
C LEU A 347 -5.30 7.36 13.95
N THR A 348 -6.09 8.40 14.19
CA THR A 348 -7.40 8.30 14.84
C THR A 348 -8.47 9.02 14.03
N VAL A 349 -9.74 8.64 14.22
CA VAL A 349 -10.89 9.28 13.58
C VAL A 349 -11.52 10.27 14.55
N MET A 350 -11.66 11.53 14.13
CA MET A 350 -12.49 12.52 14.81
C MET A 350 -13.92 12.48 14.25
N TYR A 351 -14.87 12.82 15.12
CA TYR A 351 -16.30 12.87 14.79
C TYR A 351 -16.81 11.61 14.07
N PRO A 352 -16.51 10.41 14.59
CA PRO A 352 -16.87 9.17 13.91
C PRO A 352 -18.37 9.09 13.69
N ARG A 353 -18.76 8.65 12.49
CA ARG A 353 -20.11 8.46 11.97
C ARG A 353 -20.89 9.75 11.72
N THR A 354 -20.18 10.85 11.46
CA THR A 354 -20.76 12.12 11.03
C THR A 354 -20.34 12.46 9.59
N GLU A 355 -20.91 13.52 9.02
CA GLU A 355 -20.50 14.04 7.71
C GLU A 355 -19.15 14.79 7.80
N GLU A 356 -18.68 15.10 9.00
CA GLU A 356 -17.44 15.83 9.29
C GLU A 356 -16.31 14.89 9.76
N GLU A 357 -16.37 13.60 9.38
CA GLU A 357 -15.32 12.64 9.72
C GLU A 357 -13.97 13.07 9.13
N VAL A 358 -12.99 13.28 10.02
CA VAL A 358 -11.61 13.56 9.63
C VAL A 358 -10.65 12.66 10.39
N LEU A 359 -9.52 12.35 9.78
CA LEU A 359 -8.43 11.65 10.44
C LEU A 359 -7.51 12.65 11.11
N GLN A 360 -6.95 12.28 12.26
CA GLN A 360 -5.94 13.09 12.93
C GLN A 360 -4.84 12.25 13.56
N VAL A 361 -3.73 12.92 13.81
CA VAL A 361 -2.61 12.43 14.60
C VAL A 361 -2.32 13.47 15.69
N GLY A 362 -2.40 13.02 16.94
CA GLY A 362 -2.06 13.83 18.11
C GLY A 362 -0.59 13.63 18.53
N PHE A 363 0.13 14.73 18.73
CA PHE A 363 1.51 14.70 19.21
C PHE A 363 1.54 14.68 20.75
N ARG A 364 1.91 13.53 21.34
CA ARG A 364 1.75 13.24 22.78
C ARG A 364 2.41 14.26 23.73
N ASN A 365 3.45 14.96 23.29
CA ASN A 365 4.21 15.91 24.10
C ASN A 365 4.17 17.34 23.56
N ASN A 366 3.34 17.60 22.55
CA ASN A 366 3.29 18.88 21.85
C ASN A 366 1.87 19.14 21.33
N GLU A 367 1.02 19.68 22.20
CA GLU A 367 -0.37 20.04 21.86
C GLU A 367 -0.45 21.16 20.81
N ASN A 368 0.65 21.86 20.59
CA ASN A 368 0.77 22.94 19.61
C ASN A 368 1.01 22.42 18.19
N THR A 369 1.22 21.12 17.99
CA THR A 369 1.38 20.51 16.67
C THR A 369 0.26 19.52 16.41
N LYS A 370 -0.38 19.66 15.26
CA LYS A 370 -1.48 18.82 14.80
C LYS A 370 -1.22 18.41 13.36
N LEU A 371 -1.64 17.19 13.04
CA LEU A 371 -1.67 16.68 11.68
C LEU A 371 -3.07 16.12 11.44
N VAL A 372 -3.75 16.65 10.42
CA VAL A 372 -5.15 16.35 10.11
C VAL A 372 -5.23 15.94 8.64
N PHE A 373 -6.06 14.94 8.35
CA PHE A 373 -6.39 14.50 7.00
C PHE A 373 -7.90 14.54 6.81
N GLY A 374 -8.36 15.39 5.89
CA GLY A 374 -9.70 15.39 5.34
C GLY A 374 -9.70 14.59 4.04
N VAL A 375 -10.57 13.59 3.94
CA VAL A 375 -10.66 12.77 2.72
C VAL A 375 -12.09 12.77 2.24
N ILE A 376 -12.32 13.30 1.04
CA ILE A 376 -13.66 13.52 0.50
C ILE A 376 -13.76 12.84 -0.87
N LYS A 377 -14.72 11.93 -1.03
CA LYS A 377 -15.16 11.48 -2.36
C LYS A 377 -16.26 12.40 -2.83
N ASP A 378 -15.89 13.40 -3.60
CA ASP A 378 -16.86 14.26 -4.25
C ASP A 378 -16.63 14.26 -5.76
N LYS A 379 -17.68 13.90 -6.50
CA LYS A 379 -17.70 13.89 -7.96
C LYS A 379 -18.12 15.23 -8.54
N ASP A 380 -18.71 16.10 -7.71
CA ASP A 380 -19.24 17.39 -8.11
C ASP A 380 -18.22 18.52 -7.86
N PHE A 381 -17.09 18.20 -7.22
CA PHE A 381 -16.00 19.13 -6.95
C PHE A 381 -14.96 19.12 -8.10
N GLU A 382 -15.12 20.03 -9.07
CA GLU A 382 -14.25 20.16 -10.26
C GLU A 382 -12.88 20.83 -9.94
N LEU A 383 -12.23 20.48 -8.82
CA LEU A 383 -10.88 20.98 -8.49
C LEU A 383 -9.82 20.56 -9.52
N THR A 384 -10.09 19.52 -10.31
CA THR A 384 -9.21 19.12 -11.41
C THR A 384 -9.08 20.20 -12.49
N GLU A 385 -10.05 21.11 -12.61
CA GLU A 385 -10.03 22.16 -13.62
C GLU A 385 -9.47 23.49 -13.09
N LEU A 386 -9.40 23.64 -11.77
CA LEU A 386 -8.88 24.86 -11.16
C LEU A 386 -7.38 25.04 -11.42
N SER A 387 -7.01 26.28 -11.65
CA SER A 387 -5.65 26.78 -11.62
C SER A 387 -5.13 26.88 -10.19
N MET A 388 -3.80 26.98 -10.05
CA MET A 388 -3.14 27.14 -8.75
C MET A 388 -3.68 28.34 -7.96
N ASN A 389 -3.96 29.46 -8.64
CA ASN A 389 -4.49 30.67 -8.00
C ASN A 389 -5.91 30.45 -7.47
N GLU A 390 -6.76 29.74 -8.21
CA GLU A 390 -8.12 29.43 -7.76
C GLU A 390 -8.12 28.46 -6.57
N ILE A 391 -7.19 27.49 -6.56
CA ILE A 391 -6.99 26.58 -5.41
C ILE A 391 -6.51 27.36 -4.19
N ILE A 392 -5.57 28.30 -4.38
CA ILE A 392 -5.09 29.18 -3.30
C ILE A 392 -6.24 30.02 -2.75
N SER A 393 -7.04 30.66 -3.61
CA SER A 393 -8.19 31.46 -3.19
C SER A 393 -9.22 30.62 -2.43
N PHE A 394 -9.52 29.41 -2.91
CA PHE A 394 -10.39 28.47 -2.20
C PHE A 394 -9.87 28.15 -0.79
N LEU A 395 -8.57 27.85 -0.68
CA LEU A 395 -7.96 27.56 0.63
C LEU A 395 -7.91 28.78 1.54
N ASP A 396 -7.76 29.98 1.00
CA ASP A 396 -7.78 31.21 1.77
C ASP A 396 -9.16 31.44 2.40
N GLU A 397 -10.22 31.28 1.63
CA GLU A 397 -11.61 31.47 2.06
C GLU A 397 -12.09 30.37 3.02
N GLU A 398 -11.79 29.11 2.73
CA GLU A 398 -12.34 27.98 3.47
C GLU A 398 -11.42 27.51 4.60
N PHE A 399 -10.11 27.44 4.40
CA PHE A 399 -9.20 26.85 5.39
C PHE A 399 -8.43 27.89 6.20
N PHE A 400 -7.68 28.77 5.56
CA PHE A 400 -6.82 29.73 6.26
C PHE A 400 -7.64 30.75 7.03
N TYR A 401 -8.79 31.19 6.51
CA TYR A 401 -9.71 32.04 7.26
C TYR A 401 -10.21 31.37 8.56
N MET A 402 -10.71 30.12 8.48
CA MET A 402 -11.15 29.39 9.67
C MET A 402 -10.02 29.17 10.67
N LEU A 403 -8.83 28.82 10.17
CA LEU A 403 -7.64 28.63 11.00
C LEU A 403 -7.22 29.95 11.68
N ALA A 404 -7.26 31.06 10.96
CA ALA A 404 -6.92 32.38 11.49
C ALA A 404 -7.88 32.79 12.63
N GLN A 405 -9.18 32.55 12.45
CA GLN A 405 -10.19 32.73 13.50
C GLN A 405 -9.90 31.86 14.73
N ALA A 406 -9.53 30.59 14.53
CA ALA A 406 -9.23 29.67 15.62
C ALA A 406 -8.02 30.10 16.47
N TYR A 407 -7.02 30.74 15.86
CA TYR A 407 -5.83 31.25 16.54
C TYR A 407 -5.90 32.74 16.92
N GLY A 408 -6.98 33.44 16.53
CA GLY A 408 -7.17 34.86 16.79
C GLY A 408 -6.17 35.76 16.06
N ILE A 409 -5.78 35.40 14.84
CA ILE A 409 -4.87 36.18 13.98
C ILE A 409 -5.62 36.75 12.76
N SER A 410 -5.05 37.75 12.12
CA SER A 410 -5.67 38.44 10.97
C SER A 410 -5.69 37.62 9.68
N GLY A 411 -4.80 36.65 9.52
CA GLY A 411 -4.73 35.79 8.34
C GLY A 411 -3.42 35.03 8.24
N PHE A 412 -3.19 34.40 7.08
CA PHE A 412 -1.97 33.70 6.75
C PHE A 412 -1.31 34.33 5.51
N MET A 413 0.02 34.32 5.50
CA MET A 413 0.83 34.66 4.33
C MET A 413 1.35 33.37 3.71
N ILE A 414 1.04 33.16 2.43
CA ILE A 414 1.51 32.01 1.68
C ILE A 414 2.99 32.22 1.34
N ALA A 415 3.81 31.21 1.64
CA ALA A 415 5.20 31.18 1.23
C ALA A 415 5.27 30.64 -0.21
N GLU A 416 5.30 31.54 -1.18
CA GLU A 416 5.32 31.21 -2.61
C GLU A 416 6.50 30.29 -2.95
N GLU A 417 7.67 30.50 -2.33
CA GLU A 417 8.84 29.65 -2.55
C GLU A 417 8.66 28.17 -2.16
N TYR A 418 7.66 27.86 -1.34
CA TYR A 418 7.38 26.50 -0.81
C TYR A 418 6.02 25.98 -1.26
N THR A 419 5.43 26.65 -2.25
CA THR A 419 4.13 26.30 -2.81
C THR A 419 4.34 25.75 -4.21
N PHE A 420 3.91 24.51 -4.46
CA PHE A 420 4.14 23.85 -5.75
C PHE A 420 2.93 23.06 -6.22
N LEU A 421 2.80 22.98 -7.54
CA LEU A 421 1.79 22.23 -8.26
C LEU A 421 2.51 21.18 -9.12
N ASP A 422 2.15 19.92 -8.91
CA ASP A 422 2.56 18.78 -9.74
C ASP A 422 1.33 18.22 -10.46
N GLU A 423 1.36 18.20 -11.79
CA GLU A 423 0.26 17.75 -12.64
C GLU A 423 0.68 16.52 -13.45
N ASP A 424 0.09 15.37 -13.13
CA ASP A 424 0.20 14.15 -13.93
C ASP A 424 -0.98 14.11 -14.91
N TYR A 425 -0.78 14.76 -16.06
CA TYR A 425 -1.76 14.89 -17.14
C TYR A 425 -2.23 13.54 -17.68
N GLU A 426 -1.35 12.53 -17.74
CA GLU A 426 -1.71 11.22 -18.28
C GLU A 426 -2.68 10.47 -17.36
N ARG A 427 -2.57 10.69 -16.04
CA ARG A 427 -3.43 10.05 -15.03
C ARG A 427 -4.56 10.94 -14.52
N GLY A 428 -4.63 12.20 -14.95
CA GLY A 428 -5.62 13.17 -14.49
C GLY A 428 -5.52 13.43 -12.98
N ARG A 429 -4.30 13.48 -12.45
CA ARG A 429 -4.01 13.71 -11.02
C ARG A 429 -3.31 15.06 -10.86
N LYS A 430 -3.66 15.80 -9.82
CA LYS A 430 -2.95 17.01 -9.39
C LYS A 430 -2.55 16.87 -7.93
N THR A 431 -1.35 17.35 -7.61
CA THR A 431 -0.85 17.47 -6.24
C THR A 431 -0.46 18.93 -6.02
N VAL A 432 -1.08 19.59 -5.05
CA VAL A 432 -0.76 20.95 -4.65
C VAL A 432 -0.23 20.93 -3.24
N ASN A 433 0.92 21.53 -3.02
CA ASN A 433 1.48 21.72 -1.70
C ASN A 433 1.61 23.20 -1.42
N ILE A 434 1.19 23.64 -0.25
CA ILE A 434 1.13 25.05 0.14
C ILE A 434 1.68 25.19 1.53
N SER A 435 2.70 26.03 1.71
CA SER A 435 3.15 26.45 3.03
C SER A 435 2.65 27.85 3.33
N ALA A 436 2.18 28.08 4.55
CA ALA A 436 1.75 29.39 4.99
C ALA A 436 2.14 29.65 6.44
N VAL A 437 2.37 30.93 6.76
CA VAL A 437 2.74 31.40 8.10
C VAL A 437 1.73 32.45 8.55
N GLY A 438 1.32 32.40 9.81
CA GLY A 438 0.41 33.39 10.37
C GLY A 438 0.99 34.80 10.24
N ALA A 439 0.14 35.77 9.91
CA ALA A 439 0.55 37.17 9.75
C ALA A 439 1.11 37.78 11.06
N GLU A 440 0.75 37.19 12.20
CA GLU A 440 1.05 37.70 13.53
C GLU A 440 1.44 36.55 14.47
N MET A 441 2.18 36.89 15.53
CA MET A 441 2.52 35.96 16.61
C MET A 441 1.39 35.94 17.65
N VAL A 442 1.01 34.76 18.12
CA VAL A 442 -0.04 34.57 19.13
C VAL A 442 0.59 34.55 20.53
N TYR A 443 0.08 35.37 21.44
CA TYR A 443 0.49 35.34 22.84
C TYR A 443 -0.28 34.29 23.62
N ASN A 444 0.43 33.37 24.28
CA ASN A 444 -0.17 32.40 25.19
C ASN A 444 -0.03 32.89 26.65
N PRO A 445 -1.13 33.26 27.33
CA PRO A 445 -1.07 33.72 28.71
C PRO A 445 -0.68 32.63 29.71
N ALA A 446 -0.81 31.35 29.36
CA ALA A 446 -0.52 30.24 30.27
C ALA A 446 0.99 30.07 30.54
N ASP A 447 1.83 30.36 29.54
CA ASP A 447 3.29 30.25 29.63
C ASP A 447 4.01 31.59 29.43
N GLY A 448 3.28 32.64 29.07
CA GLY A 448 3.80 33.99 28.86
C GLY A 448 4.63 34.16 27.58
N ARG A 449 4.52 33.24 26.61
CA ARG A 449 5.32 33.25 25.38
C ARG A 449 4.50 33.66 24.16
N GLN A 450 5.20 34.15 23.14
CA GLN A 450 4.64 34.37 21.80
C GLN A 450 4.97 33.20 20.88
N TYR A 451 4.02 32.84 20.02
CA TYR A 451 4.11 31.71 19.10
C TYR A 451 3.84 32.13 17.66
N GLY A 452 4.69 31.70 16.74
CA GLY A 452 4.42 31.78 15.31
C GLY A 452 3.65 30.54 14.86
N ILE A 453 2.53 30.75 14.16
CA ILE A 453 1.74 29.65 13.61
C ILE A 453 2.22 29.37 12.19
N SER A 454 2.52 28.12 11.89
CA SER A 454 2.89 27.67 10.54
C SER A 454 1.98 26.53 10.14
N THR A 455 1.65 26.46 8.85
CA THR A 455 0.88 25.36 8.29
C THR A 455 1.44 24.89 6.95
N TYR A 456 1.27 23.61 6.69
CA TYR A 456 1.61 22.97 5.44
C TYR A 456 0.43 22.14 4.97
N VAL A 457 -0.08 22.45 3.79
CA VAL A 457 -1.25 21.83 3.19
C VAL A 457 -0.83 21.04 1.97
N THR A 458 -1.28 19.79 1.88
CA THR A 458 -1.19 18.95 0.68
C THR A 458 -2.60 18.62 0.20
N LEU A 459 -2.91 19.05 -1.02
CA LEU A 459 -4.13 18.73 -1.74
C LEU A 459 -3.81 17.75 -2.87
N LEU A 460 -4.46 16.59 -2.84
CA LEU A 460 -4.40 15.62 -3.92
C LEU A 460 -5.76 15.56 -4.59
N VAL A 461 -5.78 15.77 -5.90
CA VAL A 461 -7.02 15.88 -6.66
C VAL A 461 -6.97 14.90 -7.81
N ASN A 462 -8.06 14.16 -8.00
CA ASN A 462 -8.35 13.48 -9.26
C ASN A 462 -9.85 13.55 -9.55
N LYS A 463 -10.27 13.02 -10.69
CA LYS A 463 -11.68 13.07 -11.16
C LYS A 463 -12.71 12.46 -10.20
N ASP A 464 -12.31 11.66 -9.22
CA ASP A 464 -13.19 10.89 -8.34
C ASP A 464 -13.11 11.32 -6.86
N LYS A 465 -12.06 12.05 -6.46
CA LYS A 465 -11.81 12.39 -5.04
C LYS A 465 -10.83 13.54 -4.85
N VAL A 466 -10.94 14.15 -3.68
CA VAL A 466 -10.04 15.17 -3.14
C VAL A 466 -9.53 14.70 -1.78
N ILE A 467 -8.22 14.78 -1.58
CA ILE A 467 -7.59 14.48 -0.31
C ILE A 467 -6.91 15.76 0.15
N PHE A 468 -7.30 16.22 1.33
CA PHE A 468 -6.73 17.39 1.99
C PHE A 468 -5.95 16.92 3.21
N THR A 469 -4.69 17.32 3.30
CA THR A 469 -3.86 17.08 4.49
C THR A 469 -3.31 18.39 4.98
N ALA A 470 -3.39 18.65 6.27
CA ALA A 470 -2.83 19.85 6.89
C ALA A 470 -2.00 19.49 8.11
N ALA A 471 -0.73 19.89 8.09
CA ALA A 471 0.07 20.05 9.30
C ALA A 471 -0.10 21.49 9.81
N ILE A 472 -0.30 21.63 11.11
CA ILE A 472 -0.39 22.93 11.79
C ILE A 472 0.54 22.85 13.00
N SER A 473 1.41 23.83 13.17
CA SER A 473 2.33 23.86 14.30
C SER A 473 2.53 25.29 14.81
N ALA A 474 2.56 25.45 16.13
CA ALA A 474 2.94 26.69 16.78
C ALA A 474 4.32 26.56 17.41
N LEU A 475 5.29 27.34 16.93
CA LEU A 475 6.65 27.40 17.46
C LEU A 475 6.86 28.68 18.25
N SER A 476 7.50 28.60 19.42
CA SER A 476 7.74 29.80 20.22
C SER A 476 8.70 30.76 19.51
N SER A 477 8.49 32.05 19.69
CA SER A 477 9.37 33.13 19.22
C SER A 477 10.83 32.91 19.65
N ASP A 478 11.07 32.51 20.90
CA ASP A 478 12.41 32.20 21.40
C ASP A 478 13.07 31.07 20.60
N LEU A 479 12.31 30.01 20.30
CA LEU A 479 12.80 28.86 19.53
C LEU A 479 13.13 29.30 18.09
N LEU A 480 12.20 29.99 17.43
CA LEU A 480 12.38 30.50 16.07
C LEU A 480 13.59 31.43 15.98
N LEU A 481 13.75 32.35 16.94
CA LEU A 481 14.87 33.28 17.00
C LEU A 481 16.18 32.52 17.20
N ASN A 482 16.23 31.60 18.16
CA ASN A 482 17.44 30.81 18.45
C ASN A 482 17.87 29.98 17.24
N VAL A 483 16.93 29.30 16.61
CA VAL A 483 17.14 28.47 15.42
C VAL A 483 17.64 29.33 14.26
N THR A 484 17.01 30.47 14.00
CA THR A 484 17.41 31.35 12.89
C THR A 484 18.78 32.00 13.13
N MET A 485 19.08 32.42 14.36
CA MET A 485 20.34 33.11 14.69
C MET A 485 21.53 32.17 14.84
N TYR A 486 21.34 31.02 15.48
CA TYR A 486 22.44 30.14 15.90
C TYR A 486 22.41 28.76 15.25
N GLY A 487 21.33 28.44 14.53
CA GLY A 487 21.04 27.08 14.10
C GLY A 487 20.64 26.19 15.28
N MET A 488 20.32 24.94 14.96
CA MET A 488 19.99 23.93 15.96
C MET A 488 20.64 22.60 15.61
N ASN A 489 21.19 21.92 16.60
CA ASN A 489 21.76 20.60 16.42
C ASN A 489 21.00 19.59 17.27
N CYS A 490 20.14 18.79 16.63
CA CYS A 490 19.35 17.76 17.29
C CYS A 490 20.00 16.37 17.25
N LEU A 491 21.32 16.34 17.07
CA LEU A 491 22.14 15.14 17.15
C LEU A 491 22.75 14.97 18.55
N GLY A 492 23.15 13.74 18.87
CA GLY A 492 23.90 13.42 20.10
C GLY A 492 23.16 13.79 21.39
N ILE A 493 23.84 14.48 22.30
CA ILE A 493 23.32 14.84 23.63
C ILE A 493 22.13 15.80 23.60
N ASN A 494 21.99 16.59 22.54
CA ASN A 494 20.97 17.65 22.44
C ASN A 494 19.63 17.13 21.90
N LYS A 495 19.59 15.89 21.35
CA LYS A 495 18.41 15.26 20.75
C LYS A 495 17.18 15.28 21.65
N ASN A 496 17.39 15.22 22.97
CA ASN A 496 16.31 15.14 23.96
C ASN A 496 15.90 16.49 24.57
N SER A 497 16.49 17.60 24.14
CA SER A 497 16.08 18.94 24.59
C SER A 497 14.63 19.23 24.18
N VAL A 498 13.93 20.07 24.95
CA VAL A 498 12.54 20.45 24.65
C VAL A 498 12.45 21.13 23.28
N ASP A 499 13.40 22.02 22.99
CA ASP A 499 13.49 22.73 21.73
C ASP A 499 13.67 21.78 20.54
N CYS A 500 14.55 20.78 20.65
CA CYS A 500 14.68 19.76 19.62
C CYS A 500 13.43 18.90 19.46
N LYS A 501 12.76 18.52 20.56
CA LYS A 501 11.52 17.74 20.46
C LYS A 501 10.42 18.54 19.75
N ASN A 502 10.24 19.81 20.12
CA ASN A 502 9.24 20.67 19.50
C ASN A 502 9.54 20.90 18.01
N PHE A 503 10.81 21.13 17.65
CA PHE A 503 11.20 21.28 16.26
C PHE A 503 11.07 19.97 15.47
N MET A 504 11.38 18.82 16.10
CA MET A 504 11.19 17.51 15.49
C MET A 504 9.73 17.18 15.24
N ASP A 505 8.83 17.53 16.16
CA ASP A 505 7.39 17.36 15.97
C ASP A 505 6.88 18.23 14.81
N PHE A 506 7.33 19.50 14.74
CA PHE A 506 7.08 20.38 13.59
C PHE A 506 7.56 19.76 12.27
N TYR A 507 8.83 19.35 12.22
CA TYR A 507 9.42 18.74 11.03
C TYR A 507 8.68 17.47 10.61
N ASN A 508 8.37 16.59 11.56
CA ASN A 508 7.68 15.33 11.30
C ASN A 508 6.26 15.55 10.81
N ALA A 509 5.52 16.51 11.37
CA ALA A 509 4.17 16.85 10.93
C ALA A 509 4.18 17.37 9.48
N PHE A 510 5.06 18.32 9.17
CA PHE A 510 5.16 18.93 7.85
C PHE A 510 5.60 17.90 6.80
N THR A 511 6.59 17.07 7.14
CA THR A 511 7.05 15.98 6.28
C THR A 511 5.95 14.95 6.04
N ALA A 512 5.20 14.58 7.07
CA ALA A 512 4.08 13.65 6.94
C ALA A 512 2.94 14.21 6.06
N ALA A 513 2.63 15.51 6.17
CA ALA A 513 1.67 16.16 5.29
C ALA A 513 2.13 16.10 3.83
N HIS A 514 3.36 16.55 3.56
CA HIS A 514 3.95 16.55 2.22
C HIS A 514 4.02 15.18 1.55
N LEU A 515 4.26 14.12 2.33
CA LEU A 515 4.35 12.75 1.83
C LEU A 515 2.99 12.07 1.61
N THR A 516 1.89 12.75 1.93
CA THR A 516 0.55 12.25 1.57
C THR A 516 0.42 12.24 0.06
N THR A 517 0.03 11.09 -0.50
CA THR A 517 0.01 10.89 -1.96
C THR A 517 -1.06 9.88 -2.39
N PHE A 518 -1.30 9.75 -3.69
CA PHE A 518 -2.10 8.65 -4.21
C PHE A 518 -1.30 7.35 -4.12
N ALA A 519 -1.97 6.24 -3.78
CA ALA A 519 -1.35 4.94 -3.96
C ALA A 519 -1.19 4.74 -5.47
N TYR A 520 0.06 4.53 -5.88
CA TYR A 520 0.39 4.41 -7.28
C TYR A 520 -0.02 3.09 -7.86
#